data_AF-A0A453FKU9-F1
#
_entry.id   AF-A0A453FKU9-F1
#
_cell.length_a   1.000
_cell.length_b   1.000
_cell.length_c   1.000
_cell.angle_alpha   90.00
_cell.angle_beta   90.00
_cell.angle_gamma   90.00
#
_symmetry.space_group_name_H-M   'P 1'
#
loop_
_entity.id
_entity.type
_entity.pdbx_description
1 polymer ?
#
loop_
_entity_poly.entity_id
_entity_poly.type
_entity_poly.pdbx_seq_one_letter_code
_entity_poly.pdbx_strand_id
1 'polypeptide(L)'
;MADDFKTLVKNYSLAGLVVGYPFNLQGQSSPDASQVSLLVGELCKTGKLDDLSYTYWDENFTSKCVEALLNPLKLNDPVETKTMTDKFAAVCILQVRPPNPG
;
A
#
# COMPACT_ATOMS: atom_id res chain seq x y z
N MET A 1 15.14 6.10 -1.87
CA MET A 1 14.03 5.18 -1.59
C MET A 1 14.38 4.18 -0.48
N ALA A 2 15.31 3.24 -0.66
CA ALA A 2 15.61 2.25 0.40
C ALA A 2 16.10 2.89 1.72
N ASP A 3 16.89 3.97 1.65
CA ASP A 3 17.32 4.72 2.85
C ASP A 3 16.17 5.47 3.53
N ASP A 4 15.16 5.89 2.76
CA ASP A 4 13.97 6.54 3.29
C ASP A 4 13.15 5.52 4.09
N PHE A 5 12.93 4.32 3.54
CA PHE A 5 12.29 3.22 4.26
C PHE A 5 13.09 2.81 5.50
N LYS A 6 14.42 2.68 5.41
CA LYS A 6 15.27 2.39 6.57
C LYS A 6 15.10 3.44 7.68
N THR A 7 15.04 4.71 7.31
CA THR A 7 14.81 5.82 8.25
C THR A 7 13.44 5.71 8.90
N LEU A 8 12.38 5.42 8.14
CA LEU A 8 11.03 5.23 8.67
C LEU A 8 10.94 4.03 9.62
N VAL A 9 11.51 2.89 9.23
CA VAL A 9 11.55 1.66 10.04
C VAL A 9 12.20 1.93 11.39
N LYS A 10 13.35 2.62 11.38
CA LYS A 10 14.06 3.00 12.59
C LYS A 10 13.27 3.99 13.45
N ASN A 11 12.72 5.04 12.85
CA ASN A 11 12.05 6.12 13.58
C ASN A 11 10.72 5.69 14.21
N TYR A 12 10.01 4.77 13.58
CA TYR A 12 8.69 4.33 14.03
C TYR A 12 8.66 2.90 14.56
N SER A 13 9.82 2.23 14.65
CA SER A 13 9.95 0.82 15.08
C SER A 13 8.95 -0.08 14.35
N LEU A 14 8.90 0.04 13.02
CA LEU A 14 7.93 -0.68 12.20
C LEU A 14 8.14 -2.20 12.32
N ALA A 15 7.06 -2.95 12.53
CA ALA A 15 7.09 -4.42 12.60
C ALA A 15 7.03 -5.10 11.22
N GLY A 16 6.52 -4.38 10.22
CA GLY A 16 6.41 -4.89 8.85
C GLY A 16 5.78 -3.88 7.91
N LEU A 17 5.80 -4.19 6.61
CA LEU A 17 5.16 -3.42 5.55
C LEU A 17 3.92 -4.15 5.04
N VAL A 18 2.87 -3.39 4.72
CA VAL A 18 1.76 -3.89 3.90
C VAL A 18 1.86 -3.18 2.57
N VAL A 19 1.98 -3.97 1.50
CA VAL A 19 2.15 -3.47 0.15
C VAL A 19 0.89 -3.80 -0.62
N GLY A 20 0.22 -2.76 -1.13
CA GLY A 20 -0.90 -2.96 -2.03
C GLY A 20 -0.44 -3.68 -3.30
N TYR A 21 -1.17 -4.72 -3.69
CA TYR A 21 -0.84 -5.57 -4.81
C TYR A 21 -2.05 -5.65 -5.74
N PRO A 22 -1.95 -5.13 -6.97
CA PRO A 22 -3.09 -5.03 -7.86
C PRO A 22 -3.43 -6.41 -8.43
N PHE A 23 -4.49 -7.02 -7.91
CA PHE A 23 -5.13 -8.18 -8.52
C PHE A 23 -6.23 -7.71 -9.46
N ASN A 24 -6.47 -8.43 -10.56
CA ASN A 24 -7.66 -8.26 -11.35
C ASN A 24 -8.89 -8.85 -10.61
N LEU A 25 -10.09 -8.58 -11.13
CA LEU A 25 -11.35 -9.09 -10.54
C LEU A 25 -11.48 -10.63 -10.52
N GLN A 26 -10.58 -11.34 -11.21
CA GLN A 26 -10.51 -12.80 -11.23
C GLN A 26 -9.44 -13.33 -10.24
N GLY A 27 -8.85 -12.45 -9.42
CA GLY A 27 -7.83 -12.79 -8.43
C GLY A 27 -6.43 -13.03 -9.03
N GLN A 28 -6.22 -12.71 -10.31
CA GLN A 28 -4.92 -12.88 -10.98
C GLN A 28 -4.13 -11.57 -10.91
N SER A 29 -2.81 -11.67 -10.76
CA SER A 29 -1.90 -10.53 -10.83
C SER A 29 -2.14 -9.68 -12.09
N SER A 30 -2.34 -8.38 -11.92
CA SER A 30 -2.38 -7.44 -13.05
C SER A 30 -0.96 -7.27 -13.65
N PRO A 31 -0.83 -6.70 -14.87
CA PRO A 31 0.47 -6.34 -15.43
C PRO A 31 1.29 -5.46 -14.48
N ASP A 32 0.65 -4.55 -13.76
CA ASP A 32 1.29 -3.63 -12.80
C ASP A 32 1.78 -4.35 -11.54
N ALA A 33 1.20 -5.50 -11.21
CA ALA A 33 1.60 -6.30 -10.06
C ALA A 33 3.04 -6.83 -10.19
N SER A 34 3.48 -7.06 -11.44
CA SER A 34 4.88 -7.40 -11.74
C SER A 34 5.85 -6.29 -11.31
N GLN A 35 5.49 -5.02 -11.51
CA GLN A 35 6.29 -3.87 -11.12
C GLN A 35 6.35 -3.73 -9.59
N VAL A 36 5.23 -3.96 -8.90
CA VAL A 36 5.17 -3.99 -7.43
C VAL A 36 6.08 -5.07 -6.88
N SER A 37 5.99 -6.29 -7.44
CA SER A 37 6.84 -7.41 -7.01
C SER A 37 8.33 -7.14 -7.22
N LEU A 38 8.68 -6.48 -8.34
CA LEU A 38 10.04 -6.09 -8.65
C LEU A 38 10.55 -5.03 -7.68
N LEU A 39 9.74 -4.02 -7.38
CA LEU A 39 10.07 -2.98 -6.40
C LEU A 39 10.35 -3.58 -5.02
N VAL A 40 9.47 -4.46 -4.52
CA VAL A 40 9.69 -5.13 -3.23
C VAL A 40 10.93 -5.99 -3.28
N GLY A 41 11.15 -6.74 -4.37
CA GLY A 41 12.35 -7.55 -4.57
C GLY A 41 13.64 -6.72 -4.54
N GLU A 42 13.67 -5.58 -5.22
CA GLU A 42 14.81 -4.65 -5.21
C GLU A 42 15.04 -4.05 -3.83
N LEU A 43 13.97 -3.67 -3.10
CA LEU A 43 14.08 -3.21 -1.71
C LEU A 43 14.67 -4.27 -0.79
N CYS A 44 14.22 -5.53 -0.89
CA CYS A 44 14.77 -6.64 -0.13
C CYS A 44 16.25 -6.89 -0.44
N LYS A 45 16.63 -6.88 -1.74
CA LYS A 45 18.03 -7.07 -2.17
C LYS A 45 18.98 -6.02 -1.61
N THR A 46 18.50 -4.82 -1.26
CA THR A 46 19.36 -3.80 -0.66
C THR A 46 19.92 -4.21 0.70
N GLY A 47 19.27 -5.15 1.41
CA GLY A 47 19.63 -5.55 2.77
C GLY A 47 19.48 -4.43 3.80
N LYS A 48 18.93 -3.28 3.43
CA LYS A 48 18.82 -2.09 4.29
C LYS A 48 17.64 -2.14 5.26
N LEU A 49 16.74 -3.10 5.08
CA LEU A 49 15.48 -3.21 5.83
C LEU A 49 15.52 -4.29 6.91
N ASP A 50 16.70 -4.73 7.37
CA ASP A 50 16.89 -5.57 8.58
C ASP A 50 15.85 -6.71 8.74
N ASP A 51 15.63 -7.51 7.69
CA ASP A 51 14.65 -8.62 7.62
C ASP A 51 13.19 -8.24 7.97
N LEU A 52 12.83 -6.97 7.79
CA LEU A 52 11.47 -6.47 7.99
C LEU A 52 10.46 -7.27 7.16
N SER A 53 9.47 -7.84 7.84
CA SER A 53 8.41 -8.60 7.20
C SER A 53 7.58 -7.72 6.25
N TYR A 54 7.10 -8.29 5.15
CA TYR A 54 6.11 -7.63 4.31
C TYR A 54 4.99 -8.60 3.93
N THR A 55 3.82 -8.05 3.62
CA THR A 55 2.68 -8.80 3.10
C THR A 55 1.99 -8.03 1.98
N TYR A 56 1.46 -8.77 1.01
CA TYR A 56 0.68 -8.19 -0.07
C TYR A 56 -0.79 -8.11 0.32
N TRP A 57 -1.44 -7.03 -0.06
CA TRP A 57 -2.87 -6.81 0.17
C TRP A 57 -3.60 -6.55 -1.14
N ASP A 58 -4.78 -7.15 -1.29
CA ASP A 58 -5.62 -6.95 -2.47
C ASP A 58 -6.25 -5.55 -2.50
N GLU A 59 -5.97 -4.82 -3.57
CA GLU A 59 -6.44 -3.44 -3.78
C GLU A 59 -7.85 -3.35 -4.38
N ASN A 60 -8.46 -4.46 -4.81
CA ASN A 60 -9.79 -4.41 -5.46
C ASN A 60 -10.87 -3.77 -4.59
N PHE A 61 -10.77 -3.91 -3.27
CA PHE A 61 -11.76 -3.37 -2.34
C PHE A 61 -11.45 -1.93 -1.88
N THR A 62 -10.21 -1.46 -2.05
CA THR A 62 -9.77 -0.17 -1.51
C THR A 62 -10.30 0.99 -2.34
N SER A 63 -10.35 0.85 -3.66
CA SER A 63 -10.83 1.90 -4.59
C SER A 63 -12.26 2.36 -4.26
N LYS A 64 -13.20 1.43 -4.09
CA LYS A 64 -14.60 1.75 -3.75
C LYS A 64 -14.76 2.36 -2.36
N CYS A 65 -13.96 1.91 -1.39
CA CYS A 65 -13.96 2.49 -0.04
C CYS A 65 -13.47 3.94 -0.06
N VAL A 66 -12.40 4.21 -0.79
CA VAL A 66 -11.82 5.55 -0.93
C VAL A 66 -12.76 6.47 -1.71
N GLU A 67 -13.37 5.98 -2.79
CA GLU A 67 -14.38 6.74 -3.54
C GLU A 67 -15.56 7.14 -2.63
N ALA A 68 -16.11 6.19 -1.88
CA ALA A 68 -17.20 6.47 -0.93
C ALA A 68 -16.80 7.47 0.17
N LEU A 69 -15.55 7.42 0.62
CA LEU A 69 -15.02 8.34 1.64
C LEU A 69 -14.81 9.77 1.09
N LEU A 70 -14.31 9.91 -0.14
CA LEU A 70 -13.93 11.20 -0.71
C LEU A 70 -15.05 11.90 -1.47
N ASN A 71 -16.00 11.16 -2.06
CA ASN A 71 -17.11 11.72 -2.84
C ASN A 71 -17.92 12.81 -2.09
N PRO A 72 -18.23 12.66 -0.78
CA PRO A 72 -18.94 13.70 -0.02
C PRO A 72 -18.17 15.02 0.11
N LEU A 73 -16.83 15.00 0.01
CA LEU A 73 -15.98 16.17 0.19
C LEU A 73 -15.97 17.10 -1.02
N LYS A 74 -16.47 16.63 -2.18
CA LYS A 74 -16.58 17.41 -3.44
C LYS A 74 -15.28 18.15 -3.78
N LEU A 75 -14.17 17.43 -3.76
CA LEU A 75 -12.87 17.96 -4.17
C LEU A 75 -12.96 18.35 -5.65
N ASN A 76 -12.75 19.64 -5.95
CA ASN A 76 -12.93 20.19 -7.29
C ASN A 76 -11.63 20.23 -8.09
N ASP A 77 -10.49 20.13 -7.41
CA ASP A 77 -9.19 20.08 -8.05
C ASP A 77 -8.80 18.63 -8.37
N PRO A 78 -8.48 18.30 -9.63
CA PRO A 78 -8.11 16.93 -10.02
C PRO A 78 -6.84 16.42 -9.35
N VAL A 79 -5.86 17.30 -9.09
CA VAL A 79 -4.58 16.94 -8.48
C VAL A 79 -4.78 16.61 -7.00
N GLU A 80 -5.56 17.43 -6.29
CA GLU A 80 -5.97 17.19 -4.91
C GLU A 80 -6.78 15.91 -4.78
N THR A 81 -7.75 15.70 -5.66
CA THR A 81 -8.59 14.49 -5.70
C THR A 81 -7.74 13.25 -5.85
N LYS A 82 -6.79 13.25 -6.80
CA LYS A 82 -5.86 12.13 -7.01
C LYS A 82 -4.95 11.95 -5.80
N THR A 83 -4.39 13.02 -5.25
CA THR A 83 -3.49 12.97 -4.09
C THR A 83 -4.19 12.38 -2.87
N MET A 84 -5.43 12.79 -2.60
CA MET A 84 -6.22 12.24 -1.52
C MET A 84 -6.56 10.77 -1.78
N THR A 85 -6.97 10.43 -3.00
CA THR A 85 -7.28 9.05 -3.39
C THR A 85 -6.08 8.13 -3.14
N ASP A 86 -4.90 8.49 -3.65
CA ASP A 86 -3.68 7.68 -3.53
C ASP A 86 -3.27 7.51 -2.05
N LYS A 87 -3.38 8.57 -1.23
CA LYS A 87 -3.07 8.51 0.21
C LYS A 87 -4.06 7.64 0.99
N PHE A 88 -5.36 7.81 0.75
CA PHE A 88 -6.38 7.06 1.48
C PHE A 88 -6.44 5.60 1.07
N ALA A 89 -6.03 5.24 -0.16
CA ALA A 89 -5.88 3.84 -0.55
C ALA A 89 -4.89 3.10 0.36
N ALA A 90 -3.72 3.69 0.62
CA ALA A 90 -2.73 3.12 1.55
C ALA A 90 -3.26 3.02 2.99
N VAL A 91 -4.03 4.00 3.45
CA VAL A 91 -4.66 3.97 4.79
C VAL A 91 -5.69 2.85 4.88
N CYS A 92 -6.56 2.70 3.87
CA CYS A 92 -7.56 1.63 3.83
C CYS A 92 -6.91 0.25 3.87
N ILE A 93 -5.82 0.03 3.15
CA ILE A 93 -5.06 -1.24 3.19
C ILE A 93 -4.62 -1.57 4.61
N LEU A 94 -4.12 -0.59 5.36
CA LEU A 94 -3.65 -0.79 6.73
C LEU A 94 -4.78 -1.00 7.75
N GLN A 95 -5.92 -0.34 7.54
CA GLN A 95 -7.05 -0.37 8.47
C GLN A 95 -8.00 -1.56 8.27
N VAL A 96 -8.09 -2.12 7.06
CA VAL A 96 -8.95 -3.28 6.74
C VAL A 96 -8.33 -4.61 7.19
N ARG A 97 -7.10 -4.59 7.73
CA ARG A 97 -6.49 -5.79 8.32
C ARG A 97 -7.43 -6.37 9.39
N PRO A 98 -7.89 -7.63 9.27
CA PRO A 98 -8.65 -8.27 10.34
C PRO A 98 -7.79 -8.32 11.62
N PRO A 99 -8.40 -8.23 12.81
CA PRO A 99 -7.67 -8.44 14.05
C PRO A 99 -6.97 -9.80 13.99
N ASN A 100 -5.71 -9.81 14.42
CA ASN A 100 -4.89 -11.01 14.50
C ASN A 100 -5.72 -12.12 15.17
N PRO A 101 -5.94 -13.31 14.56
CA PRO A 101 -6.48 -14.44 15.28
C PRO A 101 -5.37 -14.87 16.25
N GLY A 102 -5.48 -14.41 17.50
CA GLY A 102 -4.65 -14.87 18.60
C GLY A 102 -4.86 -16.34 18.89
#